data_AF-A0A9P1BZI0-F1
#
_entry.id   AF-A0A9P1BZI0-F1
#
_cell.length_a   1.000
_cell.length_b   1.000
_cell.length_c   1.000
_cell.angle_alpha   90.00
_cell.angle_beta   90.00
_cell.angle_gamma   90.00
#
_symmetry.space_group_name_H-M   'P 1'
#
loop_
_entity.id
_entity.type
_entity.pdbx_description
1 polymer ?
#
loop_
_entity_poly.entity_id
_entity_poly.type
_entity_poly.pdbx_seq_one_letter_code
_entity_poly.pdbx_strand_id
1 'polypeptide(L)'
;MAEKIEEEWRGWVCQRAAETGENCRSSSELGFSFVSELHRECHDSNNFERYLIRHYFENTKTSYKKIEEPSGFCLYGYLTALMVLAWHKLPDKVGDALRYIYTAKHLLGHYHSFDFLESSSWPISSFLILVNFHSGGTWVPLMAPPDYGHPGQYGAAFYYERLQWQNTVEATKPLPGAAPFWPVPGYSPDKWRGLGSGRRQLVVWQFCIHASTAGEAVTMITRFLHDDYQVEFLGNSLATQLCRNYQPSLCATGRNLQFLTWLSERFEESDTPYAELSDRFQQELLPELSKADVWMCSIPAVWCRLLWDAALTLKSQNIAPKPIFAYLGLPLLQYVRDGREDFLRAFVEMGQHERNIVAANNAYLAEQVEWQTGLKVPTLRIHGLHTNATYVPLRSHEVLVSRPGTSGGWQECILNRFRDANPDYPFRFIQFTNLLNPHSIEEVYNMSLSYQALSQYRAVVGFPYDTSLMFFWEFYSMGMPMFVPFDLWHRGIFGQHTRPDLEQPRIFPEGKNQSKLLTEEERLPYSPFFDGFGPLDVERAIFWSKYTDWAMFPHLQYFKSVPDLMAQLLDIDLQAVSAAMKLFNEECMVKSVATWRFVVERWFDVETFTEFPHDLET
;
A
#
# COMPACT_ATOMS: atom_id res chain seq x y z
N MET A 1 -12.02 -10.40 41.04
CA MET A 1 -13.26 -10.22 40.25
C MET A 1 -13.26 -11.11 39.02
N ALA A 2 -12.30 -10.98 38.10
CA ALA A 2 -12.24 -11.84 36.91
C ALA A 2 -12.12 -13.35 37.23
N GLU A 3 -11.34 -13.73 38.26
CA GLU A 3 -11.26 -15.14 38.72
C GLU A 3 -12.62 -15.67 39.22
N LYS A 4 -13.42 -14.80 39.86
CA LYS A 4 -14.77 -15.11 40.33
C LYS A 4 -15.77 -15.22 39.16
N ILE A 5 -15.63 -14.36 38.14
CA ILE A 5 -16.43 -14.43 36.90
C ILE A 5 -16.13 -15.74 36.15
N GLU A 6 -14.85 -16.13 36.05
CA GLU A 6 -14.45 -17.42 35.48
C GLU A 6 -15.06 -18.59 36.25
N GLU A 7 -14.95 -18.59 37.58
CA GLU A 7 -15.50 -19.64 38.45
C GLU A 7 -17.02 -19.77 38.31
N GLU A 8 -17.75 -18.65 38.29
CA GLU A 8 -19.21 -18.61 38.11
C GLU A 8 -19.65 -19.03 36.70
N TRP A 9 -18.86 -18.73 35.66
CA TRP A 9 -19.25 -18.96 34.27
C TRP A 9 -18.73 -20.28 33.69
N ARG A 10 -17.78 -20.95 34.34
CA ARG A 10 -17.24 -22.26 33.95
C ARG A 10 -18.32 -23.33 33.76
N GLY A 11 -19.38 -23.29 34.56
CA GLY A 11 -20.51 -24.22 34.48
C GLY A 11 -21.30 -24.12 33.16
N TRP A 12 -21.31 -22.95 32.52
CA TRP A 12 -22.07 -22.70 31.28
C TRP A 12 -21.36 -23.23 30.04
N VAL A 13 -20.03 -23.20 30.02
CA VAL A 13 -19.21 -23.68 28.90
C VAL A 13 -19.10 -25.22 28.92
N CYS A 14 -19.10 -25.81 30.11
CA CYS A 14 -18.98 -27.26 30.34
C CYS A 14 -20.35 -27.97 30.52
N GLN A 15 -21.49 -27.32 30.25
CA GLN A 15 -22.80 -27.84 30.64
C GLN A 15 -23.10 -29.24 30.06
N ARG A 16 -22.62 -29.51 28.84
CA ARG A 16 -22.75 -30.83 28.18
C ARG A 16 -22.01 -31.95 28.93
N ALA A 17 -20.85 -31.65 29.50
CA ALA A 17 -20.06 -32.60 30.29
C ALA A 17 -20.75 -32.98 31.61
N ALA A 18 -21.47 -32.04 32.22
CA ALA A 18 -22.28 -32.29 33.40
C ALA A 18 -23.50 -33.19 33.09
N GLU A 19 -24.06 -33.10 31.89
CA GLU A 19 -25.23 -33.88 31.46
C GLU A 19 -24.87 -35.28 30.93
N THR A 20 -23.71 -35.45 30.28
CA THR A 20 -23.32 -36.71 29.63
C THR A 20 -22.33 -37.55 30.44
N GLY A 21 -21.76 -37.02 31.53
CA GLY A 21 -20.71 -37.69 32.31
C GLY A 21 -19.36 -37.76 31.59
N GLU A 22 -19.21 -37.09 30.44
CA GLU A 22 -17.91 -36.90 29.81
C GLU A 22 -17.09 -35.93 30.67
N ASN A 23 -15.79 -36.21 30.87
CA ASN A 23 -14.90 -35.22 31.47
C ASN A 23 -14.97 -33.94 30.63
N CYS A 24 -15.20 -32.78 31.24
CA CYS A 24 -15.13 -31.51 30.49
C CYS A 24 -13.78 -31.51 29.81
N ARG A 25 -13.78 -31.56 28.46
CA ARG A 25 -12.55 -31.60 27.67
C ARG A 25 -11.81 -30.33 27.99
N SER A 26 -10.90 -30.46 28.95
CA SER A 26 -10.00 -29.41 29.35
C SER A 26 -9.25 -28.99 28.11
N SER A 27 -9.00 -27.69 27.97
CA SER A 27 -8.13 -27.09 26.95
C SER A 27 -6.69 -27.65 26.95
N SER A 28 -6.41 -28.70 27.72
CA SER A 28 -5.15 -29.45 27.79
C SER A 28 -5.00 -30.59 26.78
N GLU A 29 -6.04 -30.99 26.03
CA GLU A 29 -5.90 -32.01 24.97
C GLU A 29 -5.52 -31.37 23.62
N LEU A 30 -4.20 -31.21 23.40
CA LEU A 30 -3.58 -30.66 22.18
C LEU A 30 -3.55 -31.66 21.00
N GLY A 31 -4.66 -32.33 20.71
CA GLY A 31 -4.78 -33.26 19.59
C GLY A 31 -5.30 -32.59 18.31
N PHE A 32 -4.39 -32.16 17.43
CA PHE A 32 -4.67 -31.45 16.17
C PHE A 32 -5.41 -32.25 15.06
N SER A 33 -5.93 -33.45 15.32
CA SER A 33 -6.45 -34.34 14.26
C SER A 33 -7.73 -33.85 13.57
N PHE A 34 -8.65 -33.23 14.33
CA PHE A 34 -9.94 -32.76 13.81
C PHE A 34 -9.82 -31.65 12.75
N VAL A 35 -8.83 -30.76 12.89
CA VAL A 35 -8.62 -29.63 11.95
C VAL A 35 -8.02 -30.10 10.62
N SER A 36 -7.18 -31.14 10.66
CA SER A 36 -6.53 -31.71 9.47
C SER A 36 -7.47 -32.59 8.64
N GLU A 37 -8.45 -33.24 9.29
CA GLU A 37 -9.50 -34.00 8.59
C GLU A 37 -10.46 -33.10 7.82
N LEU A 38 -10.81 -31.93 8.38
CA LEU A 38 -11.75 -30.99 7.74
C LEU A 38 -11.18 -30.31 6.48
N HIS A 39 -9.85 -30.20 6.38
CA HIS A 39 -9.16 -29.51 5.28
C HIS A 39 -9.02 -30.36 4.01
N ARG A 40 -9.09 -31.70 4.14
CA ARG A 40 -8.83 -32.65 3.04
C ARG A 40 -10.00 -32.86 2.08
N GLU A 41 -11.22 -32.48 2.45
CA GLU A 41 -12.44 -32.90 1.77
C GLU A 41 -13.16 -31.79 0.98
N CYS A 42 -12.61 -30.57 0.86
CA CYS A 42 -13.37 -29.43 0.33
C CYS A 42 -12.92 -28.94 -1.05
N HIS A 43 -13.70 -29.28 -2.08
CA HIS A 43 -13.53 -28.83 -3.47
C HIS A 43 -14.31 -27.52 -3.81
N ASP A 44 -15.05 -26.95 -2.84
CA ASP A 44 -16.01 -25.83 -3.00
C ASP A 44 -15.49 -24.48 -2.43
N SER A 45 -14.17 -24.30 -2.31
CA SER A 45 -13.52 -23.17 -1.62
C SER A 45 -13.72 -21.78 -2.25
N ASN A 46 -14.36 -21.67 -3.42
CA ASN A 46 -14.54 -20.37 -4.09
C ASN A 46 -15.61 -19.47 -3.44
N ASN A 47 -16.32 -19.94 -2.41
CA ASN A 47 -17.20 -19.10 -1.59
C ASN A 47 -17.29 -19.61 -0.14
N PHE A 48 -16.15 -19.51 0.54
CA PHE A 48 -15.89 -20.03 1.87
C PHE A 48 -16.86 -19.56 2.98
N GLU A 49 -17.44 -18.38 2.82
CA GLU A 49 -18.43 -17.81 3.76
C GLU A 49 -19.80 -18.51 3.66
N ARG A 50 -20.24 -18.86 2.44
CA ARG A 50 -21.45 -19.68 2.23
C ARG A 50 -21.26 -21.09 2.78
N TYR A 51 -20.05 -21.64 2.64
CA TYR A 51 -19.67 -22.92 3.23
C TYR A 51 -19.78 -22.88 4.76
N LEU A 52 -19.23 -21.86 5.42
CA LEU A 52 -19.27 -21.72 6.89
C LEU A 52 -20.68 -21.54 7.45
N ILE A 53 -21.50 -20.67 6.86
CA ILE A 53 -22.87 -20.45 7.33
C ILE A 53 -23.69 -21.74 7.14
N ARG A 54 -23.59 -22.35 5.97
CA ARG A 54 -24.33 -23.58 5.67
C ARG A 54 -23.90 -24.72 6.59
N HIS A 55 -22.61 -24.98 6.73
CA HIS A 55 -22.13 -26.08 7.57
C HIS A 55 -22.21 -25.82 9.06
N TYR A 56 -22.05 -24.58 9.56
CA TYR A 56 -22.23 -24.32 10.98
C TYR A 56 -23.66 -24.63 11.40
N PHE A 57 -24.68 -24.14 10.67
CA PHE A 57 -26.08 -24.41 11.00
C PHE A 57 -26.52 -25.86 10.67
N GLU A 58 -26.07 -26.43 9.54
CA GLU A 58 -26.39 -27.81 9.16
C GLU A 58 -25.69 -28.85 10.08
N ASN A 59 -24.41 -28.69 10.40
CA ASN A 59 -23.65 -29.67 11.20
C ASN A 59 -23.96 -29.56 12.70
N THR A 60 -24.30 -28.37 13.21
CA THR A 60 -24.75 -28.24 14.61
C THR A 60 -26.24 -28.53 14.77
N LYS A 61 -26.97 -28.77 13.67
CA LYS A 61 -28.44 -28.88 13.62
C LYS A 61 -29.15 -27.71 14.33
N THR A 62 -28.53 -26.54 14.36
CA THR A 62 -29.12 -25.36 15.00
C THR A 62 -30.10 -24.71 14.03
N SER A 63 -31.39 -24.81 14.34
CA SER A 63 -32.41 -23.96 13.73
C SER A 63 -32.41 -22.59 14.43
N TYR A 64 -32.89 -21.56 13.73
CA TYR A 64 -33.21 -20.28 14.37
C TYR A 64 -34.15 -20.53 15.57
N LYS A 65 -33.62 -20.41 16.78
CA LYS A 65 -34.41 -20.35 18.00
C LYS A 65 -34.88 -18.92 18.20
N LYS A 66 -36.16 -18.76 18.53
CA LYS A 66 -36.71 -17.49 19.02
C LYS A 66 -35.83 -17.02 20.20
N ILE A 67 -35.45 -15.74 20.20
CA ILE A 67 -34.59 -15.13 21.22
C ILE A 67 -35.14 -15.51 22.61
N GLU A 68 -34.38 -16.32 23.34
CA GLU A 68 -34.67 -16.68 24.74
C GLU A 68 -34.37 -15.45 25.63
N GLU A 69 -34.93 -15.39 26.85
CA GLU A 69 -34.59 -14.31 27.76
C GLU A 69 -33.07 -14.26 28.03
N PRO A 70 -32.46 -13.07 28.18
CA PRO A 70 -31.02 -12.96 28.36
C PRO A 70 -30.55 -13.83 29.51
N SER A 71 -29.58 -14.72 29.27
CA SER A 71 -29.05 -15.66 30.27
C SER A 71 -28.30 -14.99 31.43
N GLY A 72 -28.21 -13.66 31.44
CA GLY A 72 -27.36 -12.88 32.34
C GLY A 72 -25.86 -12.98 32.02
N PHE A 73 -25.48 -13.83 31.06
CA PHE A 73 -24.09 -14.00 30.62
C PHE A 73 -23.73 -12.97 29.54
N CYS A 74 -22.69 -12.18 29.80
CA CYS A 74 -22.14 -11.25 28.82
C CYS A 74 -20.84 -11.83 28.24
N LEU A 75 -20.91 -12.41 27.04
CA LEU A 75 -19.76 -13.00 26.36
C LEU A 75 -18.57 -12.02 26.27
N TYR A 76 -18.81 -10.77 25.88
CA TYR A 76 -17.77 -9.75 25.75
C TYR A 76 -17.18 -9.31 27.08
N GLY A 77 -18.00 -9.25 28.14
CA GLY A 77 -17.52 -9.12 29.50
C GLY A 77 -16.63 -10.29 29.93
N TYR A 78 -16.93 -11.51 29.45
CA TYR A 78 -16.13 -12.69 29.74
C TYR A 78 -14.79 -12.66 29.02
N LEU A 79 -14.81 -12.36 27.74
CA LEU A 79 -13.61 -12.17 26.92
C LEU A 79 -12.70 -11.12 27.56
N THR A 80 -13.27 -10.01 28.04
CA THR A 80 -12.54 -8.96 28.75
C THR A 80 -11.93 -9.49 30.03
N ALA A 81 -12.69 -10.24 30.84
CA ALA A 81 -12.21 -10.85 32.07
C ALA A 81 -11.06 -11.84 31.81
N LEU A 82 -11.17 -12.69 30.78
CA LEU A 82 -10.13 -13.64 30.38
C LEU A 82 -8.84 -12.92 29.99
N MET A 83 -8.94 -11.84 29.22
CA MET A 83 -7.77 -11.04 28.85
C MET A 83 -7.16 -10.34 30.07
N VAL A 84 -7.97 -9.75 30.97
CA VAL A 84 -7.49 -9.21 32.25
C VAL A 84 -6.75 -10.24 33.09
N LEU A 85 -7.26 -11.46 33.16
CA LEU A 85 -6.61 -12.57 33.85
C LEU A 85 -5.28 -12.92 33.19
N ALA A 86 -5.24 -13.03 31.86
CA ALA A 86 -4.02 -13.27 31.13
C ALA A 86 -2.93 -12.24 31.47
N TRP A 87 -3.30 -10.96 31.59
CA TRP A 87 -2.37 -9.88 31.93
C TRP A 87 -1.79 -10.02 33.31
N HIS A 88 -2.64 -10.30 34.30
CA HIS A 88 -2.19 -10.46 35.68
C HIS A 88 -1.32 -11.69 35.90
N LYS A 89 -1.43 -12.70 35.04
CA LYS A 89 -0.58 -13.90 35.11
C LYS A 89 0.76 -13.70 34.39
N LEU A 90 0.94 -12.64 33.60
CA LEU A 90 2.21 -12.36 32.93
C LEU A 90 3.08 -11.38 33.73
N PRO A 91 4.43 -11.50 33.64
CA PRO A 91 5.17 -12.57 32.95
C PRO A 91 5.30 -13.86 33.78
N ASP A 92 4.89 -13.84 35.05
CA ASP A 92 5.25 -14.87 36.05
C ASP A 92 4.70 -16.28 35.75
N LYS A 93 3.59 -16.38 35.02
CA LYS A 93 2.87 -17.63 34.70
C LYS A 93 2.36 -17.63 33.25
N VAL A 94 3.29 -17.57 32.30
CA VAL A 94 3.02 -17.56 30.84
C VAL A 94 2.04 -18.66 30.41
N GLY A 95 2.18 -19.88 30.93
CA GLY A 95 1.28 -20.99 30.58
C GLY A 95 -0.18 -20.75 30.97
N ASP A 96 -0.45 -20.13 32.11
CA ASP A 96 -1.81 -19.80 32.54
C ASP A 96 -2.37 -18.63 31.73
N ALA A 97 -1.54 -17.64 31.42
CA ALA A 97 -1.94 -16.53 30.57
C ALA A 97 -2.32 -16.97 29.15
N LEU A 98 -1.49 -17.82 28.53
CA LEU A 98 -1.77 -18.37 27.20
C LEU A 98 -3.06 -19.20 27.19
N ARG A 99 -3.41 -19.90 28.28
CA ARG A 99 -4.69 -20.61 28.40
C ARG A 99 -5.88 -19.65 28.40
N TYR A 100 -5.79 -18.53 29.10
CA TYR A 100 -6.85 -17.52 29.10
C TYR A 100 -7.02 -16.87 27.73
N ILE A 101 -5.92 -16.51 27.07
CA ILE A 101 -5.93 -15.95 25.72
C ILE A 101 -6.47 -16.98 24.72
N TYR A 102 -6.06 -18.24 24.82
CA TYR A 102 -6.57 -19.32 23.97
C TYR A 102 -8.07 -19.52 24.17
N THR A 103 -8.54 -19.50 25.41
CA THR A 103 -9.97 -19.59 25.74
C THR A 103 -10.72 -18.39 25.15
N ALA A 104 -10.20 -17.17 25.30
CA ALA A 104 -10.77 -15.98 24.68
C ALA A 104 -10.83 -16.11 23.15
N LYS A 105 -9.73 -16.54 22.51
CA LYS A 105 -9.66 -16.81 21.07
C LYS A 105 -10.68 -17.87 20.62
N HIS A 106 -10.87 -18.93 21.40
CA HIS A 106 -11.85 -19.97 21.09
C HIS A 106 -13.30 -19.48 21.23
N LEU A 107 -13.57 -18.67 22.26
CA LEU A 107 -14.88 -18.08 22.50
C LEU A 107 -15.26 -17.04 21.44
N LEU A 108 -14.27 -16.40 20.81
CA LEU A 108 -14.45 -15.60 19.59
C LEU A 108 -14.84 -16.44 18.36
N GLY A 109 -14.67 -17.77 18.43
CA GLY A 109 -14.93 -18.70 17.33
C GLY A 109 -13.80 -18.74 16.29
N HIS A 110 -13.90 -19.71 15.37
CA HIS A 110 -13.01 -19.76 14.21
C HIS A 110 -13.22 -18.52 13.34
N TYR A 111 -12.11 -17.94 12.88
CA TYR A 111 -12.00 -16.68 12.13
C TYR A 111 -12.22 -15.38 12.90
N HIS A 112 -12.22 -15.40 14.25
CA HIS A 112 -12.31 -14.16 15.04
C HIS A 112 -13.61 -13.41 14.73
N SER A 113 -14.65 -14.17 14.42
CA SER A 113 -15.90 -13.71 13.86
C SER A 113 -16.47 -12.53 14.66
N PHE A 114 -16.51 -11.38 13.99
CA PHE A 114 -17.41 -10.26 14.27
C PHE A 114 -17.46 -9.84 15.72
N ASP A 115 -16.47 -9.07 16.18
CA ASP A 115 -16.55 -8.64 17.56
C ASP A 115 -17.22 -7.27 17.73
N PHE A 116 -18.31 -7.28 18.50
CA PHE A 116 -18.77 -6.12 19.24
C PHE A 116 -17.59 -5.40 19.90
N LEU A 117 -16.57 -6.10 20.39
CA LEU A 117 -15.31 -5.53 20.90
C LEU A 117 -14.67 -4.51 19.95
N GLU A 118 -14.61 -4.76 18.64
CA GLU A 118 -14.04 -3.80 17.66
C GLU A 118 -14.94 -2.57 17.42
N SER A 119 -16.22 -2.68 17.80
CA SER A 119 -17.25 -1.66 17.56
C SER A 119 -17.84 -1.06 18.84
N SER A 120 -17.30 -1.42 20.00
CA SER A 120 -17.80 -1.05 21.32
C SER A 120 -16.73 -0.35 22.15
N SER A 121 -17.11 0.15 23.32
CA SER A 121 -16.19 0.77 24.27
C SER A 121 -15.50 -0.23 25.21
N TRP A 122 -15.51 -1.53 24.90
CA TRP A 122 -14.78 -2.51 25.69
C TRP A 122 -13.26 -2.27 25.54
N PRO A 123 -12.46 -2.48 26.60
CA PRO A 123 -11.04 -2.15 26.58
C PRO A 123 -10.22 -3.16 25.76
N ILE A 124 -10.79 -4.31 25.40
CA ILE A 124 -10.12 -5.33 24.59
C ILE A 124 -10.71 -5.36 23.19
N SER A 125 -9.87 -5.69 22.21
CA SER A 125 -10.28 -5.97 20.84
C SER A 125 -10.04 -7.45 20.52
N SER A 126 -10.76 -7.98 19.54
CA SER A 126 -10.52 -9.34 19.02
C SER A 126 -9.10 -9.45 18.46
N PHE A 127 -8.57 -8.35 17.92
CA PHE A 127 -7.19 -8.24 17.52
C PHE A 127 -6.21 -8.30 18.69
N LEU A 128 -6.49 -7.64 19.81
CA LEU A 128 -5.64 -7.71 21.00
C LEU A 128 -5.55 -9.15 21.53
N ILE A 129 -6.65 -9.90 21.47
CA ILE A 129 -6.68 -11.33 21.79
C ILE A 129 -5.79 -12.11 20.81
N LEU A 130 -5.88 -11.81 19.52
CA LEU A 130 -5.07 -12.44 18.47
C LEU A 130 -3.58 -12.17 18.60
N VAL A 131 -3.18 -10.91 18.69
CA VAL A 131 -1.77 -10.52 18.80
C VAL A 131 -1.14 -11.20 20.00
N ASN A 132 -1.81 -11.16 21.15
CA ASN A 132 -1.30 -11.80 22.36
C ASN A 132 -1.35 -13.34 22.32
N PHE A 133 -2.18 -13.93 21.46
CA PHE A 133 -2.15 -15.36 21.20
C PHE A 133 -0.93 -15.73 20.34
N HIS A 134 -0.70 -15.00 19.26
CA HIS A 134 0.37 -15.25 18.30
C HIS A 134 1.73 -14.81 18.80
N SER A 135 1.79 -13.91 19.79
CA SER A 135 3.04 -13.39 20.34
C SER A 135 3.84 -14.37 21.20
N GLY A 136 3.32 -15.58 21.47
CA GLY A 136 4.10 -16.65 22.09
C GLY A 136 4.68 -16.30 23.46
N GLY A 137 4.13 -15.30 24.16
CA GLY A 137 4.62 -14.79 25.44
C GLY A 137 5.21 -13.37 25.38
N THR A 138 5.46 -12.80 24.20
CA THR A 138 5.84 -11.39 24.04
C THR A 138 4.59 -10.51 24.17
N TRP A 139 4.39 -9.95 25.34
CA TRP A 139 3.12 -9.36 25.74
C TRP A 139 2.89 -7.94 25.16
N VAL A 140 1.73 -7.67 24.56
CA VAL A 140 1.28 -6.31 24.18
C VAL A 140 0.31 -5.80 25.24
N PRO A 141 0.75 -4.90 26.14
CA PRO A 141 -0.07 -4.42 27.25
C PRO A 141 -1.28 -3.62 26.78
N LEU A 142 -2.34 -3.73 27.58
CA LEU A 142 -3.57 -2.94 27.53
C LEU A 142 -3.37 -1.46 27.91
N MET A 143 -2.12 -1.00 27.99
CA MET A 143 -1.87 0.42 28.27
C MET A 143 -2.63 1.18 27.20
N ALA A 144 -3.32 2.26 27.59
CA ALA A 144 -4.03 3.15 26.68
C ALA A 144 -3.16 3.28 25.41
N PRO A 145 -3.74 3.08 24.20
CA PRO A 145 -2.97 3.14 22.96
C PRO A 145 -2.04 4.33 23.14
N PRO A 146 -0.71 4.11 23.11
CA PRO A 146 0.20 5.11 23.67
C PRO A 146 -0.14 6.47 23.06
N ASP A 147 0.08 7.56 23.79
CA ASP A 147 -0.32 8.91 23.41
C ASP A 147 0.42 9.31 22.12
N TYR A 148 -0.08 8.77 21.02
CA TYR A 148 0.53 8.77 19.72
C TYR A 148 -0.24 9.79 18.93
N GLY A 149 0.52 10.61 18.21
CA GLY A 149 -0.06 11.56 17.31
C GLY A 149 -1.03 10.82 16.38
N HIS A 150 -2.29 11.24 16.40
CA HIS A 150 -3.31 10.73 15.48
C HIS A 150 -2.72 10.79 14.06
N PRO A 151 -2.93 9.81 13.17
CA PRO A 151 -2.37 9.84 11.82
C PRO A 151 -2.59 11.18 11.07
N GLY A 152 -3.81 11.72 11.07
CA GLY A 152 -4.09 13.09 10.58
C GLY A 152 -3.51 14.28 11.36
N GLN A 153 -2.81 14.11 12.48
CA GLN A 153 -2.14 15.21 13.22
C GLN A 153 -0.81 15.63 12.61
N TYR A 154 -0.16 14.78 11.82
CA TYR A 154 1.07 15.18 11.13
C TYR A 154 0.80 16.31 10.12
N GLY A 155 -0.41 16.33 9.55
CA GLY A 155 -0.92 17.41 8.72
C GLY A 155 -0.15 17.61 7.40
N ALA A 156 -0.59 18.60 6.63
CA ALA A 156 0.01 18.91 5.33
C ALA A 156 1.49 19.33 5.43
N ALA A 157 1.91 19.92 6.56
CA ALA A 157 3.30 20.35 6.75
C ALA A 157 4.28 19.16 6.76
N PHE A 158 3.97 18.10 7.50
CA PHE A 158 4.77 16.87 7.51
C PHE A 158 4.80 16.22 6.12
N TYR A 159 3.67 16.23 5.43
CA TYR A 159 3.61 15.76 4.04
C TYR A 159 4.53 16.57 3.11
N TYR A 160 4.47 17.90 3.20
CA TYR A 160 5.29 18.79 2.37
C TYR A 160 6.79 18.64 2.63
N GLU A 161 7.20 18.38 3.87
CA GLU A 161 8.60 18.08 4.21
C GLU A 161 9.11 16.87 3.42
N ARG A 162 8.29 15.81 3.28
CA ARG A 162 8.67 14.58 2.58
C ARG A 162 8.55 14.67 1.06
N LEU A 163 7.83 15.66 0.54
CA LEU A 163 7.86 15.99 -0.90
C LEU A 163 9.11 16.80 -1.31
N GLN A 164 9.94 17.23 -0.36
CA GLN A 164 11.10 18.05 -0.68
C GLN A 164 12.17 17.24 -1.42
N TRP A 165 12.73 17.87 -2.44
CA TRP A 165 13.89 17.35 -3.15
C TRP A 165 15.19 17.60 -2.39
N GLN A 166 15.18 18.57 -1.47
CA GLN A 166 16.33 18.90 -0.65
C GLN A 166 16.73 17.69 0.20
N ASN A 167 18.03 17.51 0.40
CA ASN A 167 18.61 16.39 1.14
C ASN A 167 18.35 15.01 0.52
N THR A 168 18.02 14.95 -0.78
CA THR A 168 17.96 13.69 -1.54
C THR A 168 19.21 13.52 -2.40
N VAL A 169 19.49 12.28 -2.83
CA VAL A 169 20.58 11.99 -3.78
C VAL A 169 20.43 12.82 -5.06
N GLU A 170 19.21 13.05 -5.52
CA GLU A 170 18.92 13.81 -6.73
C GLU A 170 19.32 15.28 -6.61
N ALA A 171 19.15 15.89 -5.44
CA ALA A 171 19.58 17.27 -5.20
C ALA A 171 21.10 17.44 -5.11
N THR A 172 21.85 16.36 -4.87
CA THR A 172 23.32 16.39 -4.82
C THR A 172 23.99 16.23 -6.17
N LYS A 173 23.26 15.71 -7.17
CA LYS A 173 23.81 15.50 -8.51
C LYS A 173 24.04 16.85 -9.18
N PRO A 174 25.13 16.99 -9.98
CA PRO A 174 25.42 18.23 -10.68
C PRO A 174 24.20 18.67 -11.51
N LEU A 175 23.86 19.95 -11.37
CA LEU A 175 22.86 20.61 -12.20
C LEU A 175 23.56 21.06 -13.49
N PRO A 176 23.09 20.61 -14.67
CA PRO A 176 23.62 21.12 -15.92
C PRO A 176 23.28 22.61 -16.08
N GLY A 177 24.29 23.48 -16.12
CA GLY A 177 24.20 24.83 -16.72
C GLY A 177 23.16 25.86 -16.22
N ALA A 178 22.25 25.52 -15.29
CA ALA A 178 21.13 26.37 -14.89
C ALA A 178 21.15 26.70 -13.38
N ALA A 179 20.76 27.94 -13.08
CA ALA A 179 20.64 28.48 -11.72
C ALA A 179 19.74 27.60 -10.82
N PRO A 180 20.00 27.54 -9.50
CA PRO A 180 19.26 26.67 -8.58
C PRO A 180 17.73 26.86 -8.72
N PHE A 181 17.04 25.75 -8.98
CA PHE A 181 15.63 25.65 -9.38
C PHE A 181 14.62 25.99 -8.27
N TRP A 182 15.04 26.01 -7.01
CA TRP A 182 14.19 26.52 -5.94
C TRP A 182 14.21 28.05 -5.98
N PRO A 183 13.06 28.72 -5.79
CA PRO A 183 13.08 30.12 -5.41
C PRO A 183 13.75 30.19 -4.03
N VAL A 184 15.08 30.25 -4.01
CA VAL A 184 15.79 30.90 -2.92
C VAL A 184 15.15 32.30 -2.89
N PRO A 185 14.50 32.70 -1.79
CA PRO A 185 13.83 33.99 -1.73
C PRO A 185 14.75 35.08 -2.28
N GLY A 186 14.42 35.63 -3.46
CA GLY A 186 15.26 36.60 -4.18
C GLY A 186 15.59 36.33 -5.67
N TYR A 187 15.29 35.15 -6.24
CA TYR A 187 15.48 34.89 -7.68
C TYR A 187 14.22 35.18 -8.52
N SER A 188 14.33 36.05 -9.54
CA SER A 188 13.19 36.44 -10.40
C SER A 188 12.90 35.39 -11.51
N PRO A 189 11.64 34.97 -11.70
CA PRO A 189 11.17 34.13 -12.80
C PRO A 189 11.39 34.69 -14.22
N ASP A 190 11.75 35.97 -14.36
CA ASP A 190 11.78 36.64 -15.66
C ASP A 190 12.90 36.15 -16.60
N LYS A 191 13.91 35.44 -16.06
CA LYS A 191 15.01 34.87 -16.87
C LYS A 191 14.70 33.53 -17.53
N TRP A 192 13.55 32.91 -17.24
CA TRP A 192 13.19 31.61 -17.84
C TRP A 192 12.66 31.74 -19.29
N ARG A 193 12.23 32.92 -19.73
CA ARG A 193 11.63 33.16 -21.06
C ARG A 193 12.66 33.45 -22.18
N GLY A 194 13.85 32.86 -22.12
CA GLY A 194 14.96 33.13 -23.05
C GLY A 194 15.27 32.03 -24.07
N LEU A 195 14.66 30.85 -23.97
CA LEU A 195 14.96 29.74 -24.88
C LEU A 195 14.16 29.91 -26.18
N GLY A 196 14.84 29.81 -27.32
CA GLY A 196 14.32 30.15 -28.65
C GLY A 196 12.99 29.48 -29.02
N SER A 197 12.33 30.04 -30.03
CA SER A 197 10.93 29.78 -30.42
C SER A 197 10.57 28.35 -30.89
N GLY A 198 11.38 27.33 -30.64
CA GLY A 198 11.10 25.93 -30.97
C GLY A 198 10.85 25.10 -29.72
N ARG A 199 9.71 24.40 -29.66
CA ARG A 199 9.47 23.37 -28.64
C ARG A 199 10.55 22.30 -28.76
N ARG A 200 11.21 21.96 -27.65
CA ARG A 200 12.17 20.85 -27.63
C ARG A 200 11.39 19.54 -27.70
N GLN A 201 11.77 18.66 -28.61
CA GLN A 201 11.15 17.34 -28.75
C GLN A 201 11.87 16.33 -27.86
N LEU A 202 11.11 15.47 -27.18
CA LEU A 202 11.63 14.39 -26.35
C LEU A 202 10.81 13.12 -26.58
N VAL A 203 11.48 12.00 -26.79
CA VAL A 203 10.86 10.69 -26.90
C VAL A 203 11.18 9.87 -25.64
N VAL A 204 10.14 9.48 -24.89
CA VAL A 204 10.27 8.68 -23.67
C VAL A 204 9.81 7.26 -23.95
N TRP A 205 10.71 6.28 -23.82
CA TRP A 205 10.32 4.88 -23.78
C TRP A 205 9.91 4.51 -22.37
N GLN A 206 8.66 4.09 -22.17
CA GLN A 206 8.11 3.85 -20.84
C GLN A 206 7.61 2.41 -20.69
N PHE A 207 7.99 1.75 -19.60
CA PHE A 207 7.43 0.47 -19.19
C PHE A 207 6.75 0.55 -17.82
N CYS A 208 5.59 -0.09 -17.69
CA CYS A 208 4.88 -0.22 -16.43
C CYS A 208 3.82 -1.33 -16.45
N ILE A 209 3.69 -2.09 -15.37
CA ILE A 209 2.57 -3.04 -15.20
C ILE A 209 1.33 -2.46 -14.50
N HIS A 210 1.40 -1.23 -13.98
CA HIS A 210 0.29 -0.59 -13.27
C HIS A 210 0.00 0.81 -13.79
N ALA A 211 -1.17 1.00 -14.38
CA ALA A 211 -1.38 2.17 -15.22
C ALA A 211 -1.44 3.51 -14.47
N SER A 212 -1.70 3.55 -13.16
CA SER A 212 -1.72 4.82 -12.41
C SER A 212 -0.33 5.47 -12.30
N THR A 213 0.77 4.72 -12.11
CA THR A 213 2.13 5.32 -12.13
C THR A 213 2.54 5.72 -13.54
N ALA A 214 2.13 4.94 -14.55
CA ALA A 214 2.43 5.26 -15.94
C ALA A 214 1.67 6.50 -16.41
N GLY A 215 0.36 6.51 -16.14
CA GLY A 215 -0.58 7.56 -16.48
C GLY A 215 -0.27 8.87 -15.74
N GLU A 216 0.26 8.80 -14.52
CA GLU A 216 0.69 10.00 -13.79
C GLU A 216 1.77 10.77 -14.55
N ALA A 217 2.90 10.12 -14.90
CA ALA A 217 4.00 10.78 -15.59
C ALA A 217 3.56 11.37 -16.94
N VAL A 218 2.79 10.58 -17.71
CA VAL A 218 2.28 11.01 -19.01
C VAL A 218 1.36 12.21 -18.84
N THR A 219 0.40 12.14 -17.93
CA THR A 219 -0.57 13.22 -17.74
C THR A 219 0.12 14.48 -17.22
N MET A 220 1.05 14.36 -16.27
CA MET A 220 1.75 15.52 -15.72
C MET A 220 2.59 16.24 -16.77
N ILE A 221 3.33 15.49 -17.59
CA ILE A 221 4.19 16.06 -18.62
C ILE A 221 3.37 16.59 -19.80
N THR A 222 2.50 15.78 -20.38
CA THR A 222 1.73 16.16 -21.58
C THR A 222 0.65 17.20 -21.31
N ARG A 223 0.14 17.33 -20.09
CA ARG A 223 -0.87 18.35 -19.76
C ARG A 223 -0.24 19.68 -19.39
N PHE A 224 0.77 19.68 -18.51
CA PHE A 224 1.26 20.93 -17.91
C PHE A 224 2.54 21.47 -18.54
N LEU A 225 3.25 20.64 -19.32
CA LEU A 225 4.54 21.02 -19.90
C LEU A 225 4.49 21.10 -21.44
N HIS A 226 3.33 20.89 -22.06
CA HIS A 226 3.16 20.85 -23.51
C HIS A 226 3.46 22.16 -24.24
N ASP A 227 3.38 23.29 -23.54
CA ASP A 227 3.69 24.60 -24.11
C ASP A 227 5.20 24.76 -24.34
N ASP A 228 6.00 24.23 -23.42
CA ASP A 228 7.45 24.33 -23.40
C ASP A 228 8.13 23.13 -24.09
N TYR A 229 7.52 21.96 -24.03
CA TYR A 229 8.10 20.69 -24.48
C TYR A 229 7.12 19.87 -25.32
N GLN A 230 7.64 19.23 -26.38
CA GLN A 230 6.91 18.24 -27.14
C GLN A 230 7.39 16.84 -26.73
N VAL A 231 6.69 16.22 -25.78
CA VAL A 231 7.04 14.90 -25.26
C VAL A 231 6.16 13.83 -25.89
N GLU A 232 6.78 12.86 -26.56
CA GLU A 232 6.15 11.66 -27.10
C GLU A 232 6.47 10.47 -26.19
N PHE A 233 5.44 9.73 -25.78
CA PHE A 233 5.61 8.51 -25.01
C PHE A 233 5.45 7.28 -25.92
N LEU A 234 6.51 6.50 -26.04
CA LEU A 234 6.48 5.15 -26.59
C LEU A 234 6.12 4.21 -25.44
N GLY A 235 4.82 4.00 -25.22
CA GLY A 235 4.39 3.22 -24.07
C GLY A 235 4.38 1.73 -24.31
N ASN A 236 4.81 1.02 -23.29
CA ASN A 236 4.95 -0.42 -23.26
C ASN A 236 4.26 -0.98 -22.01
N SER A 237 3.12 -0.40 -21.62
CA SER A 237 2.40 -0.85 -20.43
C SER A 237 1.71 -2.20 -20.68
N LEU A 238 1.87 -3.12 -19.72
CA LEU A 238 1.16 -4.42 -19.70
C LEU A 238 -0.26 -4.32 -19.14
N ALA A 239 -0.61 -3.19 -18.52
CA ALA A 239 -1.96 -2.91 -18.05
C ALA A 239 -2.88 -2.50 -19.22
N THR A 240 -3.03 -3.40 -20.20
CA THR A 240 -3.60 -3.08 -21.53
C THR A 240 -5.02 -2.50 -21.47
N GLN A 241 -5.85 -2.95 -20.52
CA GLN A 241 -7.19 -2.39 -20.32
C GLN A 241 -7.14 -0.95 -19.79
N LEU A 242 -6.24 -0.69 -18.84
CA LEU A 242 -6.13 0.60 -18.18
C LEU A 242 -5.45 1.65 -19.05
N CYS A 243 -4.34 1.32 -19.71
CA CYS A 243 -3.66 2.27 -20.59
C CYS A 243 -4.56 2.70 -21.76
N ARG A 244 -5.48 1.83 -22.23
CA ARG A 244 -6.48 2.20 -23.25
C ARG A 244 -7.45 3.27 -22.77
N ASN A 245 -7.79 3.26 -21.47
CA ASN A 245 -8.65 4.28 -20.88
C ASN A 245 -7.95 5.65 -20.77
N TYR A 246 -6.61 5.67 -20.76
CA TYR A 246 -5.82 6.90 -20.63
C TYR A 246 -5.41 7.45 -21.99
N GLN A 247 -4.58 6.67 -22.69
CA GLN A 247 -4.04 7.02 -23.98
C GLN A 247 -3.59 5.71 -24.63
N PRO A 248 -4.30 5.21 -25.67
CA PRO A 248 -4.01 3.90 -26.28
C PRO A 248 -2.56 3.71 -26.75
N SER A 249 -1.85 4.80 -27.07
CA SER A 249 -0.43 4.75 -27.43
C SER A 249 0.51 4.41 -26.27
N LEU A 250 0.00 4.40 -25.03
CA LEU A 250 0.76 3.96 -23.85
C LEU A 250 0.80 2.44 -23.68
N CYS A 251 -0.11 1.75 -24.34
CA CYS A 251 -0.20 0.31 -24.25
C CYS A 251 0.87 -0.37 -25.08
N ALA A 252 1.46 -1.43 -24.54
CA ALA A 252 2.23 -2.33 -25.37
C ALA A 252 1.31 -2.92 -26.46
N THR A 253 1.83 -3.02 -27.69
CA THR A 253 1.10 -3.61 -28.82
C THR A 253 1.99 -4.57 -29.60
N GLY A 254 1.37 -5.42 -30.42
CA GLY A 254 2.06 -6.33 -31.35
C GLY A 254 3.10 -7.22 -30.66
N ARG A 255 4.32 -7.23 -31.21
CA ARG A 255 5.45 -8.04 -30.70
C ARG A 255 5.89 -7.61 -29.30
N ASN A 256 5.89 -6.31 -28.99
CA ASN A 256 6.32 -5.82 -27.69
C ASN A 256 5.40 -6.33 -26.59
N LEU A 257 4.07 -6.32 -26.81
CA LEU A 257 3.12 -6.88 -25.84
C LEU A 257 3.41 -8.35 -25.55
N GLN A 258 3.57 -9.17 -26.60
CA GLN A 258 3.85 -10.60 -26.44
C GLN A 258 5.15 -10.85 -25.66
N PHE A 259 6.21 -10.13 -25.99
CA PHE A 259 7.50 -10.29 -25.33
C PHE A 259 7.47 -9.82 -23.88
N LEU A 260 6.87 -8.67 -23.61
CA LEU A 260 6.79 -8.11 -22.26
C LEU A 260 5.87 -8.94 -21.36
N THR A 261 4.78 -9.50 -21.89
CA THR A 261 3.95 -10.48 -21.16
C THR A 261 4.77 -11.70 -20.79
N TRP A 262 5.48 -12.31 -21.76
CA TRP A 262 6.39 -13.43 -21.48
C TRP A 262 7.40 -13.09 -20.39
N LEU A 263 8.03 -11.91 -20.48
CA LEU A 263 9.05 -11.50 -19.51
C LEU A 263 8.45 -11.27 -18.11
N SER A 264 7.25 -10.69 -18.02
CA SER A 264 6.53 -10.52 -16.75
C SER A 264 6.19 -11.87 -16.12
N GLU A 265 5.67 -12.82 -16.90
CA GLU A 265 5.36 -14.18 -16.43
C GLU A 265 6.63 -14.87 -15.87
N ARG A 266 7.77 -14.70 -16.53
CA ARG A 266 9.05 -15.28 -16.07
C ARG A 266 9.56 -14.69 -14.76
N PHE A 267 9.34 -13.40 -14.50
CA PHE A 267 9.63 -12.81 -13.20
C PHE A 267 8.76 -13.39 -12.08
N GLU A 268 7.57 -13.90 -12.41
CA GLU A 268 6.66 -14.53 -11.44
C GLU A 268 6.98 -16.02 -11.22
N GLU A 269 7.31 -16.76 -12.28
CA GLU A 269 7.58 -18.21 -12.26
C GLU A 269 8.90 -18.61 -11.56
N SER A 270 9.83 -17.68 -11.34
CA SER A 270 11.09 -17.85 -10.58
C SER A 270 12.16 -18.81 -11.13
N ASP A 271 11.89 -19.58 -12.20
CA ASP A 271 12.84 -20.60 -12.68
C ASP A 271 13.92 -20.07 -13.65
N THR A 272 13.78 -18.84 -14.16
CA THR A 272 14.71 -18.29 -15.17
C THR A 272 15.75 -17.35 -14.53
N PRO A 273 17.06 -17.62 -14.68
CA PRO A 273 18.09 -16.74 -14.15
C PRO A 273 17.98 -15.31 -14.70
N TYR A 274 18.18 -14.31 -13.84
CA TYR A 274 18.08 -12.90 -14.23
C TYR A 274 18.98 -12.54 -15.43
N ALA A 275 20.20 -13.10 -15.50
CA ALA A 275 21.11 -12.86 -16.62
C ALA A 275 20.52 -13.26 -17.97
N GLU A 276 19.81 -14.40 -18.04
CA GLU A 276 19.12 -14.84 -19.26
C GLU A 276 17.99 -13.89 -19.64
N LEU A 277 17.22 -13.42 -18.65
CA LEU A 277 16.16 -12.42 -18.86
C LEU A 277 16.73 -11.09 -19.38
N SER A 278 17.86 -10.64 -18.82
CA SER A 278 18.56 -9.43 -19.23
C SER A 278 19.10 -9.53 -20.67
N ASP A 279 19.75 -10.65 -21.01
CA ASP A 279 20.25 -10.89 -22.37
C ASP A 279 19.12 -10.90 -23.40
N ARG A 280 18.03 -11.62 -23.10
CA ARG A 280 16.81 -11.64 -23.95
C ARG A 280 16.18 -10.26 -24.09
N PHE A 281 16.06 -9.51 -23.00
CA PHE A 281 15.52 -8.15 -23.01
C PHE A 281 16.34 -7.24 -23.92
N GLN A 282 17.66 -7.28 -23.81
CA GLN A 282 18.55 -6.48 -24.65
C GLN A 282 18.44 -6.88 -26.13
N GLN A 283 18.39 -8.17 -26.44
CA GLN A 283 18.24 -8.64 -27.83
C GLN A 283 16.94 -8.18 -28.47
N GLU A 284 15.83 -8.20 -27.72
CA GLU A 284 14.50 -7.91 -28.27
C GLU A 284 14.16 -6.41 -28.23
N LEU A 285 14.56 -5.68 -27.19
CA LEU A 285 14.08 -4.32 -26.94
C LEU A 285 15.11 -3.21 -27.19
N LEU A 286 16.41 -3.51 -27.29
CA LEU A 286 17.40 -2.48 -27.58
C LEU A 286 17.14 -1.71 -28.89
N PRO A 287 16.65 -2.34 -29.99
CA PRO A 287 16.25 -1.59 -31.19
C PRO A 287 15.14 -0.58 -30.93
N GLU A 288 14.17 -0.89 -30.06
CA GLU A 288 13.08 0.03 -29.70
C GLU A 288 13.56 1.11 -28.72
N LEU A 289 14.38 0.74 -27.73
CA LEU A 289 15.00 1.66 -26.77
C LEU A 289 15.88 2.72 -27.45
N SER A 290 16.54 2.35 -28.56
CA SER A 290 17.39 3.27 -29.32
C SER A 290 16.62 4.44 -29.95
N LYS A 291 15.30 4.31 -30.12
CA LYS A 291 14.42 5.35 -30.68
C LYS A 291 14.02 6.42 -29.65
N ALA A 292 14.36 6.22 -28.38
CA ALA A 292 14.02 7.11 -27.30
C ALA A 292 15.23 7.92 -26.79
N ASP A 293 14.91 9.07 -26.22
CA ASP A 293 15.87 9.97 -25.58
C ASP A 293 16.01 9.64 -24.10
N VAL A 294 14.94 9.14 -23.48
CA VAL A 294 14.88 8.76 -22.07
C VAL A 294 14.23 7.40 -21.93
N TRP A 295 14.73 6.59 -21.01
CA TRP A 295 14.08 5.35 -20.61
C TRP A 295 13.43 5.51 -19.24
N MET A 296 12.15 5.16 -19.13
CA MET A 296 11.38 5.25 -17.90
C MET A 296 10.88 3.86 -17.48
N CYS A 297 11.18 3.50 -16.23
CA CYS A 297 10.65 2.32 -15.56
C CYS A 297 9.89 2.75 -14.31
N SER A 298 8.86 2.00 -13.92
CA SER A 298 8.14 2.29 -12.68
C SER A 298 7.92 1.08 -11.80
N ILE A 299 7.02 0.18 -12.20
CA ILE A 299 6.62 -0.98 -11.42
C ILE A 299 6.75 -2.24 -12.28
N PRO A 300 7.35 -3.31 -11.74
CA PRO A 300 8.25 -3.37 -10.57
C PRO A 300 9.64 -2.74 -10.82
N ALA A 301 10.43 -2.56 -9.76
CA ALA A 301 11.78 -1.97 -9.88
C ALA A 301 12.77 -2.85 -10.66
N VAL A 302 12.52 -4.16 -10.80
CA VAL A 302 13.36 -5.07 -11.61
C VAL A 302 13.48 -4.64 -13.07
N TRP A 303 12.47 -3.94 -13.61
CA TRP A 303 12.53 -3.37 -14.96
C TRP A 303 13.58 -2.26 -15.09
N CYS A 304 13.83 -1.51 -14.02
CA CYS A 304 14.89 -0.50 -14.01
C CYS A 304 16.28 -1.14 -14.12
N ARG A 305 16.47 -2.33 -13.55
CA ARG A 305 17.71 -3.09 -13.63
C ARG A 305 17.96 -3.63 -15.04
N LEU A 306 16.91 -4.07 -15.76
CA LEU A 306 17.02 -4.43 -17.18
C LEU A 306 17.46 -3.24 -18.05
N LEU A 307 16.88 -2.05 -17.82
CA LEU A 307 17.29 -0.83 -18.50
C LEU A 307 18.73 -0.42 -18.14
N TRP A 308 19.14 -0.61 -16.89
CA TRP A 308 20.49 -0.33 -16.46
C TRP A 308 21.51 -1.25 -17.12
N ASP A 309 21.23 -2.55 -17.22
CA ASP A 309 22.09 -3.49 -17.93
C ASP A 309 22.21 -3.12 -19.43
N ALA A 310 21.10 -2.75 -20.07
CA ALA A 310 21.11 -2.24 -21.44
C ALA A 310 21.98 -0.97 -21.59
N ALA A 311 21.93 -0.05 -20.62
CA ALA A 311 22.78 1.14 -20.60
C ALA A 311 24.26 0.78 -20.47
N LEU A 312 24.61 -0.17 -19.61
CA LEU A 312 25.97 -0.67 -19.46
C LEU A 312 26.48 -1.35 -20.74
N THR A 313 25.62 -2.12 -21.42
CA THR A 313 25.94 -2.73 -22.71
C THR A 313 26.24 -1.66 -23.77
N LEU A 314 25.38 -0.64 -23.91
CA LEU A 314 25.66 0.49 -24.82
C LEU A 314 26.99 1.18 -24.49
N LYS A 315 27.24 1.44 -23.19
CA LYS A 315 28.50 2.04 -22.74
C LYS A 315 29.72 1.20 -23.12
N SER A 316 29.65 -0.14 -22.98
CA SER A 316 30.74 -1.05 -23.38
C SER A 316 30.98 -1.05 -24.90
N GLN A 317 29.99 -0.65 -25.69
CA GLN A 317 30.08 -0.46 -27.14
C GLN A 317 30.49 0.96 -27.53
N ASN A 318 30.92 1.79 -26.57
CA ASN A 318 31.20 3.23 -26.74
C ASN A 318 30.01 4.04 -27.27
N ILE A 319 28.79 3.58 -27.01
CA ILE A 319 27.55 4.32 -27.28
C ILE A 319 27.13 5.00 -25.98
N ALA A 320 26.88 6.30 -26.03
CA ALA A 320 26.42 7.04 -24.87
C ALA A 320 25.09 6.42 -24.36
N PRO A 321 25.01 5.96 -23.10
CA PRO A 321 23.77 5.40 -22.56
C PRO A 321 22.68 6.47 -22.55
N LYS A 322 21.40 6.07 -22.55
CA LYS A 322 20.29 7.01 -22.37
C LYS A 322 20.01 7.22 -20.87
N PRO A 323 19.60 8.42 -20.43
CA PRO A 323 19.18 8.66 -19.06
C PRO A 323 18.00 7.75 -18.67
N ILE A 324 18.04 7.24 -17.43
CA ILE A 324 16.97 6.42 -16.86
C ILE A 324 16.20 7.22 -15.81
N PHE A 325 14.88 7.21 -15.90
CA PHE A 325 13.99 7.68 -14.84
C PHE A 325 13.28 6.50 -14.18
N ALA A 326 13.67 6.19 -12.95
CA ALA A 326 13.05 5.18 -12.11
C ALA A 326 11.97 5.82 -11.22
N TYR A 327 10.71 5.68 -11.62
CA TYR A 327 9.54 6.19 -10.88
C TYR A 327 8.84 5.07 -10.11
N LEU A 328 9.34 4.76 -8.92
CA LEU A 328 8.98 3.58 -8.17
C LEU A 328 7.55 3.69 -7.61
N GLY A 329 6.79 2.59 -7.67
CA GLY A 329 5.50 2.50 -6.99
C GLY A 329 5.18 1.16 -6.34
N LEU A 330 6.18 0.26 -6.24
CA LEU A 330 6.17 -0.97 -5.44
C LEU A 330 7.54 -1.12 -4.76
N PRO A 331 7.69 -2.02 -3.77
CA PRO A 331 8.96 -2.29 -3.11
C PRO A 331 10.07 -2.67 -4.11
N LEU A 332 11.31 -2.30 -3.80
CA LEU A 332 12.46 -2.54 -4.68
C LEU A 332 12.65 -4.01 -5.03
N LEU A 333 12.46 -4.89 -4.04
CA LEU A 333 12.70 -6.32 -4.18
C LEU A 333 11.46 -7.11 -4.63
N GLN A 334 10.38 -6.41 -4.98
CA GLN A 334 9.20 -7.04 -5.56
C GLN A 334 9.60 -7.73 -6.87
N TYR A 335 9.39 -9.04 -6.94
CA TYR A 335 9.82 -9.96 -8.02
C TYR A 335 11.33 -10.21 -8.16
N VAL A 336 12.14 -9.82 -7.17
CA VAL A 336 13.55 -10.20 -7.10
C VAL A 336 13.68 -11.42 -6.18
N ARG A 337 13.79 -12.61 -6.76
CA ARG A 337 13.91 -13.87 -6.01
C ARG A 337 15.37 -14.15 -5.64
N ASP A 338 16.23 -14.21 -6.64
CA ASP A 338 17.67 -14.46 -6.51
C ASP A 338 18.49 -13.20 -6.76
N GLY A 339 19.76 -13.20 -6.34
CA GLY A 339 20.69 -12.09 -6.62
C GLY A 339 20.24 -10.74 -6.05
N ARG A 340 19.45 -10.74 -4.97
CA ARG A 340 18.92 -9.51 -4.35
C ARG A 340 20.00 -8.54 -3.97
N GLU A 341 21.14 -9.06 -3.51
CA GLU A 341 22.27 -8.23 -3.15
C GLU A 341 22.83 -7.49 -4.39
N ASP A 342 23.05 -8.22 -5.47
CA ASP A 342 23.52 -7.67 -6.75
C ASP A 342 22.50 -6.70 -7.37
N PHE A 343 21.21 -6.99 -7.22
CA PHE A 343 20.14 -6.09 -7.63
C PHE A 343 20.22 -4.75 -6.88
N LEU A 344 20.31 -4.78 -5.55
CA LEU A 344 20.38 -3.57 -4.72
C LEU A 344 21.66 -2.77 -5.00
N ARG A 345 22.83 -3.43 -5.17
CA ARG A 345 24.07 -2.74 -5.56
C ARG A 345 23.90 -2.00 -6.89
N ALA A 346 23.35 -2.68 -7.89
CA ALA A 346 23.13 -2.08 -9.19
C ALA A 346 22.08 -0.96 -9.17
N PHE A 347 21.05 -1.10 -8.33
CA PHE A 347 20.07 -0.05 -8.10
C PHE A 347 20.74 1.19 -7.48
N VAL A 348 21.65 0.99 -6.51
CA VAL A 348 22.44 2.07 -5.92
C VAL A 348 23.31 2.76 -6.97
N GLU A 349 24.05 1.99 -7.77
CA GLU A 349 24.88 2.52 -8.86
C GLU A 349 24.06 3.33 -9.87
N MET A 350 22.93 2.78 -10.31
CA MET A 350 21.98 3.45 -11.19
C MET A 350 21.46 4.75 -10.57
N GLY A 351 21.10 4.72 -9.28
CA GLY A 351 20.57 5.87 -8.55
C GLY A 351 21.58 6.96 -8.26
N GLN A 352 22.86 6.61 -8.13
CA GLN A 352 23.96 7.58 -7.96
C GLN A 352 24.41 8.21 -9.28
N HIS A 353 24.16 7.54 -10.41
CA HIS A 353 24.56 8.03 -11.72
C HIS A 353 23.93 9.39 -12.04
N GLU A 354 24.74 10.37 -12.44
CA GLU A 354 24.32 11.77 -12.62
C GLU A 354 23.24 11.97 -13.69
N ARG A 355 23.19 11.09 -14.68
CA ARG A 355 22.21 11.13 -15.78
C ARG A 355 20.86 10.52 -15.42
N ASN A 356 20.80 9.74 -14.35
CA ASN A 356 19.58 9.04 -13.95
C ASN A 356 18.85 9.82 -12.88
N ILE A 357 17.55 9.60 -12.77
CA ILE A 357 16.70 10.13 -11.72
C ILE A 357 15.95 8.97 -11.07
N VAL A 358 15.95 8.91 -9.75
CA VAL A 358 15.16 7.96 -8.98
C VAL A 358 14.18 8.74 -8.10
N ALA A 359 12.92 8.36 -8.14
CA ALA A 359 11.87 8.94 -7.30
C ALA A 359 10.87 7.88 -6.87
N ALA A 360 10.31 8.01 -5.69
CA ALA A 360 9.22 7.15 -5.19
C ALA A 360 7.87 7.86 -5.33
N ASN A 361 6.79 7.12 -5.59
CA ASN A 361 5.46 7.70 -5.74
C ASN A 361 4.81 8.17 -4.42
N ASN A 362 5.32 7.75 -3.27
CA ASN A 362 4.86 8.12 -1.94
C ASN A 362 6.00 8.15 -0.92
N ALA A 363 5.77 8.74 0.26
CA ALA A 363 6.81 8.90 1.27
C ALA A 363 7.22 7.55 1.89
N TYR A 364 6.26 6.66 2.18
CA TYR A 364 6.56 5.32 2.69
C TYR A 364 7.60 4.59 1.83
N LEU A 365 7.40 4.58 0.51
CA LEU A 365 8.30 3.93 -0.42
C LEU A 365 9.66 4.64 -0.50
N ALA A 366 9.71 5.97 -0.39
CA ALA A 366 10.98 6.71 -0.30
C ALA A 366 11.79 6.29 0.93
N GLU A 367 11.16 6.24 2.10
CA GLU A 367 11.79 5.78 3.34
C GLU A 367 12.20 4.30 3.28
N GLN A 368 11.42 3.46 2.59
CA GLN A 368 11.76 2.07 2.35
C GLN A 368 13.00 1.92 1.45
N VAL A 369 13.10 2.74 0.39
CA VAL A 369 14.30 2.79 -0.48
C VAL A 369 15.52 3.21 0.33
N GLU A 370 15.41 4.26 1.14
CA GLU A 370 16.47 4.73 2.04
C GLU A 370 16.88 3.62 3.02
N TRP A 371 15.92 2.90 3.59
CA TRP A 371 16.21 1.78 4.49
C TRP A 371 16.98 0.65 3.80
N GLN A 372 16.59 0.25 2.58
CA GLN A 372 17.19 -0.88 1.87
C GLN A 372 18.56 -0.55 1.24
N THR A 373 18.75 0.70 0.81
CA THR A 373 19.87 1.09 -0.07
C THR A 373 20.74 2.22 0.48
N GLY A 374 20.27 2.92 1.51
CA GLY A 374 20.86 4.19 1.97
C GLY A 374 20.62 5.37 1.02
N LEU A 375 19.94 5.18 -0.13
CA LEU A 375 19.59 6.28 -1.03
C LEU A 375 18.33 7.00 -0.55
N LYS A 376 18.47 8.26 -0.16
CA LYS A 376 17.34 9.14 0.05
C LYS A 376 16.84 9.69 -1.29
N VAL A 377 15.65 9.29 -1.71
CA VAL A 377 15.06 9.67 -3.01
C VAL A 377 13.87 10.62 -2.81
N PRO A 378 13.61 11.55 -3.73
CA PRO A 378 12.44 12.43 -3.64
C PRO A 378 11.12 11.65 -3.80
N THR A 379 10.07 12.18 -3.20
CA THR A 379 8.69 11.72 -3.43
C THR A 379 8.01 12.52 -4.53
N LEU A 380 7.52 11.80 -5.53
CA LEU A 380 6.69 12.30 -6.64
C LEU A 380 5.26 11.76 -6.49
N ARG A 381 4.41 12.54 -5.81
CA ARG A 381 3.00 12.23 -5.57
C ARG A 381 2.24 11.87 -6.86
N ILE A 382 1.36 10.88 -6.77
CA ILE A 382 0.31 10.60 -7.76
C ILE A 382 -0.89 11.53 -7.54
N HIS A 383 -1.35 12.18 -8.61
CA HIS A 383 -2.50 13.08 -8.62
C HIS A 383 -3.75 12.48 -9.26
N GLY A 384 -3.70 11.23 -9.74
CA GLY A 384 -4.88 10.54 -10.25
C GLY A 384 -5.60 11.30 -11.37
N LEU A 385 -4.88 12.15 -12.12
CA LEU A 385 -5.48 13.02 -13.14
C LEU A 385 -6.08 12.23 -14.30
N HIS A 386 -5.57 11.02 -14.51
CA HIS A 386 -6.06 10.05 -15.47
C HIS A 386 -7.52 9.64 -15.21
N THR A 387 -8.02 9.83 -13.98
CA THR A 387 -9.43 9.55 -13.65
C THR A 387 -10.38 10.44 -14.45
N ASN A 388 -9.94 11.67 -14.77
CA ASN A 388 -10.75 12.72 -15.42
C ASN A 388 -12.18 12.80 -14.85
N ALA A 389 -12.30 12.64 -13.53
CA ALA A 389 -13.55 12.61 -12.82
C ALA A 389 -13.45 13.52 -11.60
N THR A 390 -14.61 13.99 -11.16
CA THR A 390 -14.73 14.85 -9.99
C THR A 390 -15.95 14.40 -9.24
N TYR A 391 -15.90 14.46 -7.91
CA TYR A 391 -16.98 14.06 -7.03
C TYR A 391 -18.29 14.79 -7.38
N VAL A 392 -19.31 14.00 -7.72
CA VAL A 392 -20.68 14.44 -8.04
C VAL A 392 -21.65 13.43 -7.42
N PRO A 393 -22.02 13.54 -6.12
CA PRO A 393 -22.70 12.48 -5.36
C PRO A 393 -24.16 12.23 -5.77
N LEU A 394 -24.40 11.73 -6.97
CA LEU A 394 -25.72 11.39 -7.50
C LEU A 394 -26.32 10.15 -6.81
N ARG A 395 -25.49 9.29 -6.22
CA ARG A 395 -25.87 8.11 -5.42
C ARG A 395 -25.77 8.45 -3.94
N SER A 396 -26.55 9.44 -3.52
CA SER A 396 -26.51 10.05 -2.18
C SER A 396 -26.82 9.09 -1.02
N HIS A 397 -27.37 7.90 -1.31
CA HIS A 397 -27.68 6.85 -0.34
C HIS A 397 -26.75 5.63 -0.43
N GLU A 398 -25.72 5.68 -1.27
CA GLU A 398 -24.78 4.58 -1.46
C GLU A 398 -23.37 5.03 -1.05
N VAL A 399 -22.76 4.28 -0.14
CA VAL A 399 -21.39 4.47 0.33
C VAL A 399 -20.53 3.39 -0.29
N LEU A 400 -19.51 3.78 -1.04
CA LEU A 400 -18.58 2.84 -1.65
C LEU A 400 -17.63 2.32 -0.58
N VAL A 401 -17.49 1.01 -0.46
CA VAL A 401 -16.50 0.38 0.42
C VAL A 401 -15.35 -0.09 -0.45
N SER A 402 -14.22 0.61 -0.36
CA SER A 402 -13.03 0.26 -1.13
C SER A 402 -12.38 -0.98 -0.52
N ARG A 403 -12.32 -2.04 -1.34
CA ARG A 403 -11.64 -3.29 -1.05
C ARG A 403 -10.76 -3.64 -2.24
N PRO A 404 -9.45 -3.53 -2.09
CA PRO A 404 -8.57 -4.36 -2.88
C PRO A 404 -7.92 -5.43 -1.97
N GLY A 405 -7.82 -6.67 -2.42
CA GLY A 405 -7.14 -7.76 -1.68
C GLY A 405 -7.98 -8.73 -0.82
N THR A 406 -7.24 -9.62 -0.12
CA THR A 406 -7.69 -10.91 0.44
C THR A 406 -8.43 -10.84 1.77
N SER A 407 -8.40 -9.71 2.49
CA SER A 407 -8.98 -9.59 3.85
C SER A 407 -10.45 -9.11 3.88
N GLY A 408 -11.03 -8.70 2.76
CA GLY A 408 -12.23 -7.85 2.77
C GLY A 408 -13.62 -8.49 2.89
N GLY A 409 -13.75 -9.82 2.99
CA GLY A 409 -15.06 -10.45 3.27
C GLY A 409 -15.65 -10.03 4.63
N TRP A 410 -14.77 -9.76 5.59
CA TRP A 410 -15.14 -9.47 6.98
C TRP A 410 -15.80 -8.09 7.13
N GLN A 411 -15.23 -7.05 6.53
CA GLN A 411 -15.74 -5.68 6.65
C GLN A 411 -17.12 -5.55 5.99
N GLU A 412 -17.30 -6.22 4.84
CA GLU A 412 -18.59 -6.32 4.16
C GLU A 412 -19.65 -6.89 5.09
N CYS A 413 -19.36 -8.02 5.71
CA CYS A 413 -20.32 -8.67 6.59
C CYS A 413 -20.60 -7.79 7.82
N ILE A 414 -19.61 -7.12 8.43
CA ILE A 414 -19.85 -6.21 9.57
C ILE A 414 -20.80 -5.07 9.17
N LEU A 415 -20.53 -4.38 8.07
CA LEU A 415 -21.33 -3.24 7.64
C LEU A 415 -22.74 -3.66 7.21
N ASN A 416 -22.88 -4.80 6.53
CA ASN A 416 -24.18 -5.36 6.17
C ASN A 416 -24.97 -5.80 7.40
N ARG A 417 -24.34 -6.46 8.38
CA ARG A 417 -24.99 -6.87 9.64
C ARG A 417 -25.45 -5.69 10.46
N PHE A 418 -24.65 -4.61 10.51
CA PHE A 418 -25.08 -3.37 11.15
C PHE A 418 -26.35 -2.82 10.50
N ARG A 419 -26.39 -2.75 9.16
CA ARG A 419 -27.58 -2.32 8.43
C ARG A 419 -28.78 -3.24 8.67
N ASP A 420 -28.58 -4.55 8.65
CA ASP A 420 -29.66 -5.52 8.89
C ASP A 420 -30.24 -5.39 10.32
N ALA A 421 -29.41 -5.03 11.30
CA ALA A 421 -29.84 -4.73 12.67
C ALA A 421 -30.47 -3.33 12.82
N ASN A 422 -30.21 -2.42 11.89
CA ASN A 422 -30.69 -1.03 11.90
C ASN A 422 -31.39 -0.72 10.56
N PRO A 423 -32.60 -1.28 10.32
CA PRO A 423 -33.27 -1.18 9.02
C PRO A 423 -33.61 0.27 8.61
N ASP A 424 -33.70 1.19 9.57
CA ASP A 424 -33.95 2.61 9.33
C ASP A 424 -32.68 3.40 8.96
N TYR A 425 -31.50 2.78 9.00
CA TYR A 425 -30.26 3.44 8.61
C TYR A 425 -30.28 3.74 7.09
N PRO A 426 -30.08 5.01 6.67
CA PRO A 426 -30.47 5.46 5.33
C PRO A 426 -29.46 5.11 4.23
N PHE A 427 -28.33 4.50 4.57
CA PHE A 427 -27.24 4.26 3.62
C PHE A 427 -27.01 2.77 3.34
N ARG A 428 -26.72 2.48 2.07
CA ARG A 428 -26.29 1.16 1.60
C ARG A 428 -24.78 1.16 1.39
N PHE A 429 -24.13 0.12 1.89
CA PHE A 429 -22.71 -0.11 1.64
C PHE A 429 -22.54 -0.96 0.40
N ILE A 430 -21.90 -0.39 -0.62
CA ILE A 430 -21.64 -1.06 -1.90
C ILE A 430 -20.17 -1.44 -1.94
N GLN A 431 -19.89 -2.73 -1.96
CA GLN A 431 -18.51 -3.20 -2.06
C GLN A 431 -17.96 -2.91 -3.45
N PHE A 432 -16.75 -2.37 -3.50
CA PHE A 432 -16.06 -2.14 -4.76
C PHE A 432 -15.89 -3.45 -5.54
N THR A 433 -15.57 -4.56 -4.87
CA THR A 433 -15.47 -5.90 -5.48
C THR A 433 -16.77 -6.38 -6.13
N ASN A 434 -17.94 -5.95 -5.65
CA ASN A 434 -19.22 -6.32 -6.24
C ASN A 434 -19.47 -5.59 -7.58
N LEU A 435 -18.67 -4.57 -7.88
CA LEU A 435 -18.68 -3.85 -9.15
C LEU A 435 -17.68 -4.45 -10.16
N LEU A 436 -16.83 -5.36 -9.70
CA LEU A 436 -15.81 -6.02 -10.53
C LEU A 436 -16.40 -7.25 -11.19
N ASN A 437 -15.88 -7.58 -12.37
CA ASN A 437 -16.20 -8.85 -13.01
C ASN A 437 -15.41 -9.97 -12.27
N PRO A 438 -16.08 -10.94 -11.62
CA PRO A 438 -15.39 -11.99 -10.88
C PRO A 438 -14.56 -12.92 -11.77
N HIS A 439 -14.76 -12.89 -13.09
CA HIS A 439 -14.03 -13.69 -14.06
C HIS A 439 -12.82 -12.98 -14.67
N SER A 440 -12.62 -11.68 -14.41
CA SER A 440 -11.40 -10.97 -14.81
C SER A 440 -10.46 -10.90 -13.62
N ILE A 441 -9.30 -11.55 -13.74
CA ILE A 441 -8.20 -11.50 -12.74
C ILE A 441 -7.56 -10.10 -12.70
N GLU A 442 -7.72 -9.31 -13.76
CA GLU A 442 -7.26 -7.94 -13.81
C GLU A 442 -8.15 -7.05 -12.92
N GLU A 443 -7.53 -6.40 -11.93
CA GLU A 443 -8.14 -5.36 -11.10
C GLU A 443 -8.69 -4.23 -11.97
N VAL A 444 -9.96 -4.38 -12.40
CA VAL A 444 -10.88 -3.31 -12.85
C VAL A 444 -10.47 -2.68 -14.21
N TYR A 445 -11.30 -2.51 -15.23
CA TYR A 445 -12.59 -1.85 -15.32
C TYR A 445 -13.34 -2.43 -16.54
N ASN A 446 -14.49 -3.06 -16.31
CA ASN A 446 -15.45 -3.23 -17.41
C ASN A 446 -15.91 -1.84 -17.86
N MET A 447 -16.25 -1.64 -19.14
CA MET A 447 -16.81 -0.38 -19.66
C MET A 447 -17.99 0.15 -18.81
N SER A 448 -18.63 -0.71 -18.02
CA SER A 448 -19.71 -0.37 -17.09
C SER A 448 -19.28 0.34 -15.81
N LEU A 449 -18.01 0.27 -15.40
CA LEU A 449 -17.50 0.90 -14.18
C LEU A 449 -16.47 1.96 -14.56
N SER A 450 -16.91 3.19 -14.84
CA SER A 450 -15.99 4.31 -15.10
C SER A 450 -15.66 5.08 -13.81
N TYR A 451 -14.57 5.84 -13.80
CA TYR A 451 -14.29 6.78 -12.71
C TYR A 451 -15.41 7.82 -12.54
N GLN A 452 -16.08 8.22 -13.63
CA GLN A 452 -17.27 9.08 -13.54
C GLN A 452 -18.40 8.37 -12.77
N ALA A 453 -18.64 7.07 -12.99
CA ALA A 453 -19.62 6.31 -12.22
C ALA A 453 -19.20 6.15 -10.74
N LEU A 454 -17.92 5.93 -10.46
CA LEU A 454 -17.39 5.86 -9.09
C LEU A 454 -17.51 7.20 -8.36
N SER A 455 -17.28 8.32 -9.04
CA SER A 455 -17.41 9.66 -8.46
C SER A 455 -18.83 10.02 -8.00
N GLN A 456 -19.82 9.18 -8.33
CA GLN A 456 -21.22 9.38 -7.97
C GLN A 456 -21.62 8.85 -6.60
N TYR A 457 -20.80 8.00 -5.97
CA TYR A 457 -21.08 7.51 -4.61
C TYR A 457 -21.00 8.64 -3.59
N ARG A 458 -21.78 8.55 -2.50
CA ARG A 458 -21.83 9.55 -1.42
C ARG A 458 -20.45 9.77 -0.78
N ALA A 459 -19.74 8.69 -0.52
CA ALA A 459 -18.45 8.70 0.15
C ALA A 459 -17.73 7.38 -0.13
N VAL A 460 -16.46 7.31 0.22
CA VAL A 460 -15.67 6.08 0.24
C VAL A 460 -15.34 5.71 1.68
N VAL A 461 -15.60 4.47 2.08
CA VAL A 461 -15.03 3.87 3.28
C VAL A 461 -13.86 3.00 2.84
N GLY A 462 -12.66 3.48 3.08
CA GLY A 462 -11.42 2.75 2.80
C GLY A 462 -10.99 1.95 4.01
N PHE A 463 -10.75 0.66 3.81
CA PHE A 463 -10.01 -0.17 4.76
C PHE A 463 -8.63 -0.40 4.15
N PRO A 464 -7.62 0.38 4.56
CA PRO A 464 -6.27 0.19 4.03
C PRO A 464 -5.82 -1.23 4.35
N TYR A 465 -5.16 -1.88 3.39
CA TYR A 465 -4.47 -3.17 3.57
C TYR A 465 -3.02 -3.09 3.08
N ASP A 466 -2.61 -1.94 2.55
CA ASP A 466 -1.25 -1.66 2.16
C ASP A 466 -0.97 -0.16 2.39
N THR A 467 0.31 0.17 2.41
CA THR A 467 0.80 1.54 2.71
C THR A 467 0.57 2.50 1.54
N SER A 468 0.40 1.94 0.35
CA SER A 468 0.34 2.62 -0.95
C SER A 468 -0.71 1.93 -1.81
N LEU A 469 -1.87 2.57 -1.95
CA LEU A 469 -3.01 2.00 -2.68
C LEU A 469 -3.41 2.93 -3.82
N MET A 470 -3.39 2.43 -5.04
CA MET A 470 -3.61 3.28 -6.23
C MET A 470 -4.99 3.92 -6.23
N PHE A 471 -6.01 3.15 -5.82
CA PHE A 471 -7.37 3.63 -5.60
C PHE A 471 -7.49 4.77 -4.58
N PHE A 472 -6.59 4.82 -3.57
CA PHE A 472 -6.60 5.92 -2.62
C PHE A 472 -6.38 7.25 -3.33
N TRP A 473 -5.31 7.37 -4.14
CA TRP A 473 -5.04 8.60 -4.86
C TRP A 473 -6.14 8.92 -5.87
N GLU A 474 -6.73 7.92 -6.51
CA GLU A 474 -7.81 8.13 -7.46
C GLU A 474 -9.07 8.70 -6.79
N PHE A 475 -9.53 8.10 -5.68
CA PHE A 475 -10.67 8.64 -4.91
C PHE A 475 -10.39 10.00 -4.31
N TYR A 476 -9.19 10.19 -3.75
CA TYR A 476 -8.77 11.45 -3.16
C TYR A 476 -8.70 12.56 -4.22
N SER A 477 -8.18 12.25 -5.41
CA SER A 477 -8.01 13.22 -6.51
C SER A 477 -9.33 13.62 -7.16
N MET A 478 -10.30 12.69 -7.22
CA MET A 478 -11.68 13.04 -7.55
C MET A 478 -12.33 13.95 -6.48
N GLY A 479 -11.73 14.09 -5.30
CA GLY A 479 -12.28 14.83 -4.17
C GLY A 479 -13.46 14.12 -3.52
N MET A 480 -13.50 12.79 -3.58
CA MET A 480 -14.54 12.00 -2.91
C MET A 480 -14.27 11.98 -1.40
N PRO A 481 -15.21 12.35 -0.52
CA PRO A 481 -15.01 12.24 0.92
C PRO A 481 -14.67 10.81 1.33
N MET A 482 -13.56 10.64 2.05
CA MET A 482 -13.04 9.33 2.43
C MET A 482 -13.03 9.14 3.95
N PHE A 483 -13.47 7.97 4.38
CA PHE A 483 -13.50 7.50 5.75
C PHE A 483 -12.53 6.35 5.93
N VAL A 484 -11.67 6.44 6.93
CA VAL A 484 -10.66 5.41 7.22
C VAL A 484 -10.60 5.13 8.72
N PRO A 485 -10.19 3.91 9.13
CA PRO A 485 -10.02 3.62 10.54
C PRO A 485 -8.97 4.54 11.18
N PHE A 486 -9.23 4.96 12.42
CA PHE A 486 -8.28 5.74 13.22
C PHE A 486 -6.97 4.98 13.49
N ASP A 487 -7.08 3.67 13.70
CA ASP A 487 -6.02 2.73 14.02
C ASP A 487 -5.32 2.19 12.74
N LEU A 488 -4.80 3.09 11.90
CA LEU A 488 -4.16 2.71 10.63
C LEU A 488 -3.04 1.67 10.77
N TRP A 489 -2.30 1.67 11.88
CA TRP A 489 -1.25 0.69 12.15
C TRP A 489 -1.78 -0.74 12.33
N HIS A 490 -3.03 -0.88 12.76
CA HIS A 490 -3.68 -2.17 13.01
C HIS A 490 -4.26 -2.76 11.71
N ARG A 491 -4.65 -1.91 10.75
CA ARG A 491 -5.37 -2.37 9.56
C ARG A 491 -4.58 -2.17 8.26
N GLY A 492 -3.76 -1.12 8.20
CA GLY A 492 -3.35 -0.44 6.98
C GLY A 492 -1.91 -0.55 6.52
N ILE A 493 -1.15 -1.47 7.08
CA ILE A 493 0.27 -1.64 6.75
C ILE A 493 0.65 -3.08 6.44
N PHE A 494 -0.30 -4.01 6.27
CA PHE A 494 -0.02 -5.43 6.04
C PHE A 494 -0.25 -5.80 4.57
N GLY A 495 0.67 -5.38 3.71
CA GLY A 495 0.52 -5.54 2.28
C GLY A 495 1.83 -5.90 1.58
N GLN A 496 1.89 -5.67 0.28
CA GLN A 496 3.07 -5.93 -0.54
C GLN A 496 4.29 -5.16 0.00
N HIS A 497 4.08 -3.95 0.53
CA HIS A 497 5.16 -3.12 1.05
C HIS A 497 5.82 -3.59 2.34
N THR A 498 5.21 -4.50 3.08
CA THR A 498 5.70 -4.90 4.42
C THR A 498 6.06 -6.37 4.53
N ARG A 499 5.95 -7.10 3.41
CA ARG A 499 6.30 -8.50 3.29
C ARG A 499 7.69 -8.82 3.86
N PRO A 500 7.81 -9.75 4.84
CA PRO A 500 9.10 -10.17 5.40
C PRO A 500 10.04 -10.78 4.37
N ASP A 501 9.50 -11.47 3.37
CA ASP A 501 10.33 -12.06 2.34
C ASP A 501 10.97 -11.00 1.42
N LEU A 502 10.63 -9.72 1.56
CA LEU A 502 11.33 -8.61 0.90
C LEU A 502 12.41 -8.00 1.80
N GLU A 503 12.53 -8.44 3.04
CA GLU A 503 13.63 -8.04 3.91
C GLU A 503 14.94 -8.63 3.39
N GLN A 504 15.94 -7.77 3.27
CA GLN A 504 17.31 -8.17 2.98
C GLN A 504 18.25 -7.41 3.92
N PRO A 505 19.43 -7.97 4.23
CA PRO A 505 20.50 -7.23 4.87
C PRO A 505 20.74 -5.92 4.11
N ARG A 506 20.80 -4.80 4.85
CA ARG A 506 20.99 -3.48 4.26
C ARG A 506 22.32 -3.45 3.52
N ILE A 507 22.31 -3.10 2.24
CA ILE A 507 23.54 -2.82 1.51
C ILE A 507 23.84 -1.36 1.71
N PHE A 508 24.74 -1.09 2.63
CA PHE A 508 25.40 0.21 2.66
C PHE A 508 26.61 0.11 1.74
N PRO A 509 26.75 1.00 0.75
CA PRO A 509 27.94 1.00 -0.09
C PRO A 509 29.20 1.14 0.77
N GLU A 510 30.08 0.14 0.70
CA GLU A 510 31.37 0.15 1.40
C GLU A 510 32.28 1.20 0.77
N GLY A 511 32.35 2.40 1.37
CA GLY A 511 33.21 3.47 0.89
C GLY A 511 33.26 4.66 1.85
N LYS A 512 34.48 5.16 2.13
CA LYS A 512 34.79 6.22 3.12
C LYS A 512 34.10 7.58 2.91
N ASN A 513 33.33 7.75 1.83
CA ASN A 513 32.57 8.98 1.57
C ASN A 513 31.05 8.79 1.56
N GLN A 514 30.52 7.56 1.56
CA GLN A 514 29.08 7.31 1.40
C GLN A 514 28.37 6.95 2.72
N SER A 515 29.09 6.43 3.73
CA SER A 515 28.57 6.34 5.11
C SER A 515 28.43 7.71 5.82
N LYS A 516 28.67 8.81 5.10
CA LYS A 516 28.56 10.19 5.62
C LYS A 516 27.18 10.80 5.43
N LEU A 517 26.31 10.20 4.62
CA LEU A 517 25.01 10.81 4.34
C LEU A 517 24.01 10.63 5.47
N LEU A 518 24.14 9.58 6.29
CA LEU A 518 23.31 9.38 7.48
C LEU A 518 24.18 8.87 8.63
N THR A 519 24.22 9.63 9.71
CA THR A 519 24.71 9.14 11.01
C THR A 519 23.85 7.96 11.49
N GLU A 520 24.39 7.07 12.33
CA GLU A 520 23.60 5.99 12.95
C GLU A 520 22.32 6.53 13.63
N GLU A 521 22.38 7.76 14.13
CA GLU A 521 21.29 8.48 14.80
C GLU A 521 20.17 8.92 13.84
N GLU A 522 20.49 9.14 12.55
CA GLU A 522 19.51 9.50 11.52
C GLU A 522 18.79 8.28 10.93
N ARG A 523 19.22 7.06 11.27
CA ARG A 523 18.64 5.84 10.73
C ARG A 523 17.25 5.60 11.28
N LEU A 524 16.36 5.14 10.40
CA LEU A 524 15.03 4.69 10.79
C LEU A 524 15.16 3.50 11.78
N PRO A 525 14.54 3.59 12.97
CA PRO A 525 14.76 2.65 14.07
C PRO A 525 14.22 1.24 13.82
N TYR A 526 13.26 1.10 12.90
CA TYR A 526 12.60 -0.19 12.65
C TYR A 526 12.68 -0.60 11.16
N SER A 527 12.64 -1.90 10.90
CA SER A 527 12.47 -2.45 9.55
C SER A 527 11.07 -2.13 9.01
N PRO A 528 10.89 -1.69 7.75
CA PRO A 528 9.57 -1.58 7.13
C PRO A 528 8.97 -2.96 6.80
N PHE A 529 9.76 -4.03 6.96
CA PHE A 529 9.35 -5.40 6.72
C PHE A 529 9.05 -6.09 8.04
N PHE A 530 7.86 -6.68 8.15
CA PHE A 530 7.42 -7.39 9.34
C PHE A 530 6.32 -8.38 9.01
N ASP A 531 6.28 -9.48 9.76
CA ASP A 531 5.42 -10.62 9.43
C ASP A 531 3.97 -10.31 9.79
N GLY A 532 3.10 -10.29 8.77
CA GLY A 532 1.65 -10.19 8.96
C GLY A 532 1.04 -11.44 9.61
N PHE A 533 1.77 -12.55 9.65
CA PHE A 533 1.38 -13.79 10.33
C PHE A 533 2.10 -14.01 11.67
N GLY A 534 3.14 -13.23 11.95
CA GLY A 534 3.91 -13.28 13.18
C GLY A 534 3.30 -12.40 14.28
N PRO A 535 3.93 -12.34 15.46
CA PRO A 535 3.58 -11.36 16.48
C PRO A 535 3.66 -9.95 15.89
N LEU A 536 2.56 -9.19 15.95
CA LEU A 536 2.62 -7.81 15.49
C LEU A 536 3.57 -7.00 16.39
N ASP A 537 4.64 -6.47 15.78
CA ASP A 537 5.45 -5.42 16.38
C ASP A 537 4.68 -4.09 16.31
N VAL A 538 3.92 -3.79 17.36
CA VAL A 538 3.00 -2.64 17.42
C VAL A 538 3.76 -1.32 17.32
N GLU A 539 4.92 -1.19 17.97
CA GLU A 539 5.71 0.04 17.92
C GLU A 539 6.23 0.30 16.49
N ARG A 540 6.76 -0.73 15.84
CA ARG A 540 7.16 -0.68 14.43
C ARG A 540 6.00 -0.33 13.53
N ALA A 541 4.86 -0.98 13.72
CA ALA A 541 3.64 -0.74 12.95
C ALA A 541 3.18 0.70 13.03
N ILE A 542 3.14 1.24 14.25
CA ILE A 542 2.78 2.64 14.53
C ILE A 542 3.78 3.58 13.89
N PHE A 543 5.07 3.33 14.10
CA PHE A 543 6.14 4.12 13.51
C PHE A 543 6.02 4.24 12.00
N TRP A 544 5.75 3.13 11.30
CA TRP A 544 5.66 3.08 9.85
C TRP A 544 4.33 3.62 9.32
N SER A 545 3.23 3.48 10.08
CA SER A 545 1.91 3.96 9.67
C SER A 545 1.86 5.47 9.39
N LYS A 546 2.70 6.27 10.06
CA LYS A 546 2.75 7.73 9.86
C LYS A 546 3.24 8.15 8.48
N TYR A 547 3.97 7.28 7.77
CA TYR A 547 4.48 7.54 6.43
C TYR A 547 3.51 7.11 5.32
N THR A 548 2.37 6.51 5.69
CA THR A 548 1.33 6.17 4.73
C THR A 548 0.58 7.42 4.28
N ASP A 549 0.13 7.44 3.03
CA ASP A 549 -0.67 8.56 2.55
C ASP A 549 -2.02 8.67 3.28
N TRP A 550 -2.51 7.56 3.82
CA TRP A 550 -3.65 7.49 4.73
C TRP A 550 -3.45 8.31 6.02
N ALA A 551 -2.21 8.48 6.48
CA ALA A 551 -1.88 9.31 7.63
C ALA A 551 -1.62 10.76 7.21
N MET A 552 -0.90 10.97 6.11
CA MET A 552 -0.36 12.28 5.77
C MET A 552 -1.35 13.19 5.03
N PHE A 553 -2.31 12.62 4.29
CA PHE A 553 -3.23 13.43 3.49
C PHE A 553 -4.29 14.08 4.38
N PRO A 554 -4.50 15.40 4.27
CA PRO A 554 -5.48 16.11 5.08
C PRO A 554 -6.91 15.78 4.65
N HIS A 555 -7.88 16.17 5.47
CA HIS A 555 -9.32 16.07 5.20
C HIS A 555 -9.89 14.65 5.09
N LEU A 556 -9.08 13.61 5.32
CA LEU A 556 -9.58 12.27 5.59
C LEU A 556 -10.40 12.27 6.90
N GLN A 557 -11.50 11.54 6.89
CA GLN A 557 -12.34 11.34 8.08
C GLN A 557 -11.91 10.05 8.77
N TYR A 558 -11.62 10.13 10.06
CA TYR A 558 -11.15 8.99 10.83
C TYR A 558 -12.24 8.52 11.77
N PHE A 559 -12.56 7.23 11.72
CA PHE A 559 -13.53 6.62 12.63
C PHE A 559 -12.85 5.67 13.60
N LYS A 560 -13.27 5.73 14.86
CA LYS A 560 -12.76 4.89 15.95
C LYS A 560 -13.47 3.54 16.02
N SER A 561 -14.67 3.45 15.46
CA SER A 561 -15.52 2.26 15.49
C SER A 561 -16.56 2.30 14.37
N VAL A 562 -17.25 1.19 14.14
CA VAL A 562 -18.36 1.15 13.15
C VAL A 562 -19.50 2.09 13.56
N PRO A 563 -19.99 2.14 14.81
CA PRO A 563 -20.99 3.14 15.20
C PRO A 563 -20.54 4.59 14.98
N ASP A 564 -19.26 4.90 15.24
CA ASP A 564 -18.70 6.22 14.98
C ASP A 564 -18.71 6.54 13.48
N LEU A 565 -18.27 5.60 12.62
CA LEU A 565 -18.40 5.73 11.17
C LEU A 565 -19.84 6.03 10.74
N MET A 566 -20.81 5.32 11.32
CA MET A 566 -22.23 5.47 10.97
C MET A 566 -22.77 6.85 11.35
N ALA A 567 -22.42 7.34 12.56
CA ALA A 567 -22.76 8.68 12.99
C ALA A 567 -22.12 9.75 12.10
N GLN A 568 -20.83 9.61 11.79
CA GLN A 568 -20.12 10.53 10.92
C GLN A 568 -20.73 10.61 9.50
N LEU A 569 -21.15 9.49 8.92
CA LEU A 569 -21.79 9.45 7.60
C LEU A 569 -23.12 10.22 7.54
N LEU A 570 -23.82 10.33 8.68
CA LEU A 570 -25.06 11.09 8.83
C LEU A 570 -24.79 12.59 8.99
N ASP A 571 -23.81 12.95 9.81
CA ASP A 571 -23.68 14.32 10.33
C ASP A 571 -22.63 15.19 9.60
N ILE A 572 -21.64 14.60 8.94
CA ILE A 572 -20.55 15.36 8.33
C ILE A 572 -20.99 16.08 7.05
N ASP A 573 -20.56 17.33 6.91
CA ASP A 573 -20.67 18.09 5.65
C ASP A 573 -19.65 17.56 4.62
N LEU A 574 -20.11 16.57 3.86
CA LEU A 574 -19.35 15.93 2.79
C LEU A 574 -18.95 16.89 1.66
N GLN A 575 -19.69 17.99 1.43
CA GLN A 575 -19.33 18.97 0.41
C GLN A 575 -18.16 19.84 0.87
N ALA A 576 -18.18 20.28 2.13
CA ALA A 576 -17.06 21.00 2.72
C ALA A 576 -15.78 20.14 2.72
N VAL A 577 -15.89 18.85 3.09
CA VAL A 577 -14.76 17.91 3.03
C VAL A 577 -14.21 17.81 1.60
N SER A 578 -15.07 17.59 0.60
CA SER A 578 -14.67 17.51 -0.81
C SER A 578 -13.97 18.79 -1.30
N ALA A 579 -14.52 19.97 -0.95
CA ALA A 579 -13.93 21.25 -1.33
C ALA A 579 -12.53 21.44 -0.74
N ALA A 580 -12.33 21.05 0.52
CA ALA A 580 -11.03 21.13 1.18
C ALA A 580 -10.01 20.16 0.56
N MET A 581 -10.40 18.92 0.25
CA MET A 581 -9.56 17.97 -0.48
C MET A 581 -9.12 18.51 -1.85
N LYS A 582 -10.05 19.14 -2.60
CA LYS A 582 -9.75 19.76 -3.90
C LYS A 582 -8.74 20.89 -3.78
N LEU A 583 -8.92 21.77 -2.79
CA LEU A 583 -7.98 22.87 -2.53
C LEU A 583 -6.57 22.34 -2.23
N PHE A 584 -6.47 21.30 -1.39
CA PHE A 584 -5.18 20.65 -1.12
C PHE A 584 -4.58 20.00 -2.38
N ASN A 585 -5.39 19.34 -3.22
CA ASN A 585 -4.93 18.79 -4.50
C ASN A 585 -4.40 19.87 -5.43
N GLU A 586 -5.07 21.01 -5.55
CA GLU A 586 -4.63 22.14 -6.34
C GLU A 586 -3.28 22.69 -5.84
N GLU A 587 -3.09 22.83 -4.52
CA GLU A 587 -1.82 23.26 -3.94
C GLU A 587 -0.69 22.27 -4.25
N CYS A 588 -0.92 20.97 -4.03
CA CYS A 588 0.06 19.94 -4.35
C CYS A 588 0.35 19.86 -5.86
N MET A 589 -0.65 20.09 -6.71
CA MET A 589 -0.50 20.06 -8.17
C MET A 589 0.55 21.07 -8.62
N VAL A 590 0.47 22.31 -8.14
CA VAL A 590 1.43 23.37 -8.48
C VAL A 590 2.86 22.94 -8.15
N LYS A 591 3.07 22.35 -6.97
CA LYS A 591 4.38 21.84 -6.53
C LYS A 591 4.86 20.70 -7.43
N SER A 592 3.99 19.73 -7.72
CA SER A 592 4.34 18.60 -8.58
C SER A 592 4.62 19.00 -10.02
N VAL A 593 3.89 19.97 -10.60
CA VAL A 593 4.19 20.50 -11.94
C VAL A 593 5.59 21.09 -12.00
N ALA A 594 6.00 21.87 -10.99
CA ALA A 594 7.35 22.40 -10.92
C ALA A 594 8.39 21.27 -10.84
N THR A 595 8.11 20.23 -10.06
CA THR A 595 8.98 19.07 -9.98
C THR A 595 9.06 18.27 -11.29
N TRP A 596 7.94 18.00 -11.96
CA TRP A 596 7.93 17.30 -13.24
C TRP A 596 8.65 18.10 -14.32
N ARG A 597 8.56 19.44 -14.28
CA ARG A 597 9.35 20.33 -15.13
C ARG A 597 10.85 20.11 -14.89
N PHE A 598 11.29 20.10 -13.64
CA PHE A 598 12.69 19.83 -13.29
C PHE A 598 13.17 18.48 -13.84
N VAL A 599 12.36 17.44 -13.70
CA VAL A 599 12.65 16.10 -14.25
C VAL A 599 12.87 16.17 -15.77
N VAL A 600 11.98 16.84 -16.50
CA VAL A 600 12.06 16.98 -17.96
C VAL A 600 13.25 17.83 -18.40
N GLU A 601 13.52 18.95 -17.73
CA GLU A 601 14.65 19.82 -18.03
C GLU A 601 15.98 19.10 -17.88
N ARG A 602 16.11 18.30 -16.80
CA ARG A 602 17.31 17.49 -16.56
C ARG A 602 17.58 16.49 -17.68
N TRP A 603 16.56 16.00 -18.39
CA TRP A 603 16.76 15.09 -19.52
C TRP A 603 17.38 15.78 -20.75
N PHE A 604 17.09 17.05 -20.97
CA PHE A 604 17.63 17.81 -22.11
C PHE A 604 19.09 18.20 -21.93
N ASP A 605 19.47 18.60 -20.73
CA ASP A 605 20.80 19.17 -20.55
C ASP A 605 21.92 18.12 -20.56
N VAL A 606 21.56 16.85 -20.41
CA VAL A 606 22.47 15.70 -20.48
C VAL A 606 23.15 15.57 -21.85
N GLU A 607 22.57 16.11 -22.92
CA GLU A 607 23.18 16.08 -24.26
C GLU A 607 24.42 16.97 -24.39
N THR A 608 24.60 17.94 -23.48
CA THR A 608 25.70 18.91 -23.55
C THR A 608 27.02 18.43 -22.94
N PHE A 609 27.01 17.29 -22.23
CA PHE A 609 28.18 16.74 -21.53
C PHE A 609 29.04 15.77 -22.35
N THR A 610 28.97 15.80 -23.68
CA THR A 610 29.72 14.86 -24.55
C THR A 610 31.25 15.00 -24.51
N GLU A 611 31.80 15.99 -23.80
CA GLU A 611 33.24 16.05 -23.50
C GLU A 611 33.52 15.41 -22.13
N PHE A 612 33.55 14.06 -22.10
CA PHE A 612 34.17 13.36 -20.98
C PHE A 612 35.65 13.71 -20.95
N PRO A 613 36.22 14.22 -19.84
CA PRO A 613 37.66 14.36 -19.72
C PRO A 613 38.29 12.98 -19.81
N HIS A 614 39.03 12.71 -20.88
CA HIS A 614 39.74 11.45 -21.09
C HIS A 614 40.90 11.20 -20.07
N ASP A 615 41.13 12.12 -19.13
CA ASP A 615 42.34 12.17 -18.31
C ASP A 615 42.17 11.73 -16.84
N LEU A 616 41.20 10.86 -16.52
CA LEU A 616 41.06 10.28 -15.17
C LEU A 616 41.49 8.80 -15.06
N GLU A 617 42.37 8.34 -15.95
CA GLU A 617 43.22 7.18 -15.67
C GLU A 617 44.58 7.66 -15.12
N THR A 618 44.66 7.92 -13.82
CA THR A 618 45.91 7.80 -13.03
C THR A 618 45.63 7.53 -11.56
#